data_AF-A0A1Q7T014-F1
#
_entry.id   AF-A0A1Q7T014-F1
#
_cell.length_a   1.000
_cell.length_b   1.000
_cell.length_c   1.000
_cell.angle_alpha   90.00
_cell.angle_beta   90.00
_cell.angle_gamma   90.00
#
_symmetry.space_group_name_H-M   'P 1'
#
loop_
_entity.id
_entity.type
_entity.pdbx_description
1 polymer ?
#
loop_
_entity_poly.entity_id
_entity_poly.type
_entity_poly.pdbx_seq_one_letter_code
_entity_poly.pdbx_strand_id
1 'polypeptide(L)'
;MQLSHLGQFATMVSFEKAAKMLMQHHGVAVSASTSRRQTEALGACAEVVQNEQAEEVLHDSNTDEDMMSDKVEKQVISSDGSYISLRNKVYAEVKTAVIGEVQENKKRSKQRPDQDVKMVNITYFSRMINSERFAELATGEVARRGFLHVRHACAVADGAEWIQDFIAAHRADAVRILDFYHAASYLSDIAGHVRNAGTTLPESWLEEQLHELKHQGPKKVLEEIHRLLKDHSQIEDIKKFVNYLQKREKMMHYPGFRAQGWPIGSGSVESANTHVVQSRMDGPGMHWESRNVNPMLALRTGECNDRWEETRNQAFRHRLAERQSSRLARQKKRYEQIQQNVKKTMLRILFLSSLHQPKTKEISVPSSQADPVSSSPCASHTKKTCRPAPSHPWRRYSHAKK
;
A
#
# COMPACT_ATOMS: atom_id res chain seq x y z
N MET A 1 3.59 0.31 22.55
CA MET A 1 2.64 1.42 22.83
C MET A 1 3.18 2.78 22.40
N GLN A 2 4.37 3.22 22.84
CA GLN A 2 4.86 4.57 22.46
C GLN A 2 5.28 4.67 20.98
N LEU A 3 6.03 3.70 20.47
CA LEU A 3 6.41 3.66 19.04
C LEU A 3 5.23 3.40 18.10
N SER A 4 4.14 2.80 18.62
CA SER A 4 2.92 2.59 17.82
C SER A 4 2.16 3.88 17.59
N HIS A 5 1.96 4.72 18.62
CA HIS A 5 1.30 6.01 18.44
C HIS A 5 2.12 6.96 17.57
N LEU A 6 3.46 6.88 17.63
CA LEU A 6 4.32 7.66 16.73
C LEU A 6 4.03 7.36 15.25
N GLY A 7 3.91 6.08 14.90
CA GLY A 7 3.56 5.65 13.54
C GLY A 7 2.19 6.16 13.14
N GLN A 8 1.19 6.02 14.02
CA GLN A 8 -0.19 6.47 13.78
C GLN A 8 -0.25 7.98 13.54
N PHE A 9 0.33 8.79 14.43
CA PHE A 9 0.36 10.24 14.26
C PHE A 9 1.05 10.64 12.95
N ALA A 10 2.13 9.94 12.58
CA ALA A 10 2.87 10.21 11.36
C ALA A 10 2.13 9.80 10.07
N THR A 11 1.05 9.01 10.14
CA THR A 11 0.14 8.79 9.01
C THR A 11 -0.76 10.01 8.78
N MET A 12 -1.14 10.73 9.83
CA MET A 12 -2.07 11.85 9.75
C MET A 12 -1.38 13.20 9.57
N VAL A 13 -0.20 13.39 10.14
CA VAL A 13 0.52 14.67 10.12
C VAL A 13 1.98 14.51 9.71
N SER A 14 2.68 15.63 9.54
CA SER A 14 4.12 15.62 9.24
C SER A 14 4.93 14.90 10.33
N PHE A 15 6.06 14.31 9.97
CA PHE A 15 6.92 13.57 10.91
C PHE A 15 7.37 14.41 12.11
N GLU A 16 7.58 15.72 11.91
CA GLU A 16 7.90 16.66 12.98
C GLU A 16 6.71 16.89 13.92
N LYS A 17 5.51 17.12 13.38
CA LYS A 17 4.29 17.27 14.19
C LYS A 17 3.99 15.99 14.97
N ALA A 18 4.12 14.83 14.35
CA ALA A 18 3.95 13.53 15.02
C ALA A 18 4.93 13.34 16.19
N ALA A 19 6.19 13.76 16.04
CA ALA A 19 7.17 13.73 17.11
C ALA A 19 6.79 14.67 18.27
N LYS A 20 6.29 15.88 17.96
CA LYS A 20 5.77 16.82 18.98
C LYS A 20 4.55 16.25 19.71
N MET A 21 3.61 15.65 18.99
CA MET A 21 2.44 14.98 19.58
C MET A 21 2.86 13.84 20.51
N LEU A 22 3.85 13.02 20.11
CA LEU A 22 4.36 11.96 20.98
C LEU A 22 4.92 12.50 22.30
N MET A 23 5.66 13.61 22.24
CA MET A 23 6.17 14.29 23.43
C MET A 23 5.04 14.82 24.31
N GLN A 24 4.05 15.50 23.72
CA GLN A 24 2.93 16.10 24.44
C GLN A 24 2.04 15.08 25.14
N HIS A 25 1.74 13.96 24.48
CA HIS A 25 0.80 12.96 24.99
C HIS A 25 1.46 11.84 25.79
N HIS A 26 2.77 11.58 25.61
CA HIS A 26 3.46 10.45 26.23
C HIS A 26 4.77 10.80 26.93
N GLY A 27 5.21 12.07 26.90
CA GLY A 27 6.47 12.49 27.52
C GLY A 27 7.73 11.94 26.85
N VAL A 28 7.62 11.39 25.63
CA VAL A 28 8.75 10.79 24.91
C VAL A 28 9.23 11.72 23.80
N ALA A 29 10.43 12.25 23.97
CA ALA A 29 11.10 13.04 22.96
C ALA A 29 11.73 12.16 21.87
N VAL A 30 11.36 12.39 20.62
CA VAL A 30 12.01 11.79 19.44
C VAL A 30 12.26 12.85 18.38
N SER A 31 13.28 12.65 17.56
CA SER A 31 13.51 13.53 16.41
C SER A 31 12.53 13.25 15.27
N ALA A 32 12.28 14.25 14.42
CA ALA A 32 11.52 14.06 13.17
C ALA A 32 12.13 12.97 12.28
N SER A 33 13.47 12.85 12.25
CA SER A 33 14.15 11.78 11.50
C SER A 33 13.87 10.38 12.06
N THR A 34 13.71 10.25 13.37
CA THR A 34 13.33 8.99 14.02
C THR A 34 11.87 8.66 13.77
N SER A 35 10.97 9.65 13.87
CA SER A 35 9.57 9.55 13.47
C SER A 35 9.43 9.01 12.05
N ARG A 36 10.13 9.62 11.09
CA ARG A 36 10.19 9.14 9.71
C ARG A 36 10.67 7.70 9.59
N ARG A 37 11.87 7.38 10.11
CA ARG A 37 12.45 6.02 9.96
C ARG A 37 11.57 4.93 10.57
N GLN A 38 10.95 5.17 11.72
CA GLN A 38 10.09 4.16 12.35
C GLN A 38 8.76 4.00 11.60
N THR A 39 8.19 5.09 11.10
CA THR A 39 6.95 5.05 10.32
C THR A 39 7.16 4.37 8.98
N GLU A 40 8.22 4.74 8.24
CA GLU A 40 8.57 4.09 6.97
C GLU A 40 8.86 2.59 7.16
N ALA A 41 9.58 2.20 8.22
CA ALA A 41 9.84 0.80 8.51
C ALA A 41 8.57 0.02 8.90
N LEU A 42 7.63 0.63 9.61
CA LEU A 42 6.34 0.00 9.90
C LEU A 42 5.50 -0.13 8.64
N GLY A 43 5.48 0.91 7.81
CA GLY A 43 4.73 0.94 6.55
C GLY A 43 5.25 -0.05 5.53
N ALA A 44 6.55 -0.29 5.47
CA ALA A 44 7.13 -1.29 4.59
C ALA A 44 6.63 -2.70 4.96
N CYS A 45 6.56 -3.03 6.25
CA CYS A 45 5.98 -4.29 6.69
C CYS A 45 4.46 -4.34 6.45
N ALA A 46 3.73 -3.23 6.61
CA ALA A 46 2.30 -3.17 6.32
C ALA A 46 2.00 -3.38 4.82
N GLU A 47 2.80 -2.76 3.95
CA GLU A 47 2.75 -2.98 2.50
C GLU A 47 2.94 -4.45 2.14
N VAL A 48 3.98 -5.09 2.69
CA VAL A 48 4.25 -6.50 2.38
C VAL A 48 3.06 -7.37 2.81
N VAL A 49 2.51 -7.17 4.00
CA VAL A 49 1.35 -7.96 4.45
C VAL A 49 0.12 -7.71 3.57
N GLN A 50 -0.17 -6.47 3.18
CA GLN A 50 -1.29 -6.20 2.26
C GLN A 50 -1.10 -6.88 0.91
N ASN A 51 0.13 -6.91 0.38
CA ASN A 51 0.43 -7.59 -0.87
C ASN A 51 0.28 -9.12 -0.72
N GLU A 52 0.78 -9.70 0.38
CA GLU A 52 0.63 -11.13 0.71
C GLU A 52 -0.85 -11.51 0.80
N GLN A 53 -1.69 -10.68 1.44
CA GLN A 53 -3.15 -10.91 1.52
C GLN A 53 -3.82 -10.91 0.15
N ALA A 54 -3.41 -10.01 -0.75
CA ALA A 54 -3.93 -10.01 -2.11
C ALA A 54 -3.48 -11.24 -2.90
N GLU A 55 -2.21 -11.64 -2.76
CA GLU A 55 -1.67 -12.85 -3.39
C GLU A 55 -2.34 -14.12 -2.88
N GLU A 56 -2.61 -14.23 -1.57
CA GLU A 56 -3.36 -15.35 -0.99
C GLU A 56 -4.73 -15.50 -1.65
N VAL A 57 -5.49 -14.41 -1.79
CA VAL A 57 -6.81 -14.44 -2.44
C VAL A 57 -6.70 -14.82 -3.92
N LEU A 58 -5.71 -14.31 -4.64
CA LEU A 58 -5.53 -14.61 -6.06
C LEU A 58 -5.12 -16.07 -6.33
N HIS A 59 -4.42 -16.72 -5.39
CA HIS A 59 -4.00 -18.12 -5.52
C HIS A 59 -5.02 -19.12 -4.95
N ASP A 60 -5.94 -18.66 -4.09
CA ASP A 60 -6.98 -19.50 -3.53
C ASP A 60 -8.12 -19.68 -4.53
N SER A 61 -8.06 -20.78 -5.29
CA SER A 61 -9.10 -21.18 -6.23
C SER A 61 -10.39 -21.67 -5.56
N ASN A 62 -10.40 -21.82 -4.23
CA ASN A 62 -11.54 -22.29 -3.43
C ASN A 62 -12.14 -21.14 -2.60
N THR A 63 -12.22 -19.92 -3.15
CA THR A 63 -13.11 -18.90 -2.61
C THR A 63 -14.55 -19.31 -2.90
N ASP A 64 -14.96 -20.35 -2.17
CA ASP A 64 -16.24 -21.01 -2.20
C ASP A 64 -17.35 -19.98 -1.93
N GLU A 65 -18.46 -20.23 -2.58
CA GLU A 65 -19.75 -19.53 -2.57
C GLU A 65 -20.33 -19.29 -1.14
N ASP A 66 -19.66 -19.75 -0.09
CA ASP A 66 -20.08 -19.78 1.32
C ASP A 66 -19.79 -18.49 2.12
N MET A 67 -19.08 -17.51 1.54
CA MET A 67 -18.87 -16.19 2.18
C MET A 67 -19.90 -15.14 1.76
N MET A 68 -21.09 -15.57 1.31
CA MET A 68 -22.25 -14.67 1.23
C MET A 68 -22.68 -14.31 2.66
N SER A 69 -22.13 -13.23 3.18
CA SER A 69 -22.77 -12.54 4.29
C SER A 69 -24.13 -12.04 3.78
N ASP A 70 -25.21 -12.76 4.09
CA ASP A 70 -26.62 -12.40 3.85
C ASP A 70 -27.00 -10.97 4.26
N LYS A 71 -26.12 -10.25 4.98
CA LYS A 71 -26.33 -8.87 5.43
C LYS A 71 -26.15 -7.79 4.36
N VAL A 72 -25.41 -8.02 3.28
CA VAL A 72 -25.09 -6.96 2.31
C VAL A 72 -25.61 -7.28 0.92
N GLU A 73 -26.69 -6.60 0.53
CA GLU A 73 -27.36 -6.83 -0.74
C GLU A 73 -26.77 -6.02 -1.91
N LYS A 74 -26.31 -4.79 -1.67
CA LYS A 74 -25.81 -3.86 -2.70
C LYS A 74 -24.49 -3.19 -2.30
N GLN A 75 -23.49 -3.30 -3.16
CA GLN A 75 -22.23 -2.57 -3.03
C GLN A 75 -21.86 -1.81 -4.30
N VAL A 76 -21.12 -0.73 -4.11
CA VAL A 76 -20.51 0.07 -5.17
C VAL A 76 -19.01 0.08 -4.98
N ILE A 77 -18.30 -0.08 -6.09
CA ILE A 77 -16.88 0.20 -6.19
C ILE A 77 -16.65 1.44 -7.08
N SER A 78 -15.66 2.24 -6.75
CA SER A 78 -15.22 3.37 -7.58
C SER A 78 -13.69 3.42 -7.55
N SER A 79 -13.08 3.87 -8.63
CA SER A 79 -11.62 3.97 -8.73
C SER A 79 -11.24 5.24 -9.48
N ASP A 80 -10.10 5.83 -9.11
CA ASP A 80 -9.56 7.06 -9.71
C ASP A 80 -8.05 7.16 -9.43
N GLY A 81 -7.36 8.02 -10.18
CA GLY A 81 -5.95 8.36 -10.03
C GLY A 81 -5.75 9.77 -9.47
N SER A 82 -4.82 9.92 -8.54
CA SER A 82 -4.40 11.23 -8.03
C SER A 82 -2.89 11.38 -8.10
N TYR A 83 -2.41 12.51 -8.63
CA TYR A 83 -0.98 12.76 -8.74
C TYR A 83 -0.39 13.28 -7.43
N ILE A 84 0.79 12.77 -7.07
CA ILE A 84 1.62 13.30 -5.99
C ILE A 84 2.98 13.76 -6.52
N SER A 85 3.61 14.68 -5.79
CA SER A 85 4.96 15.14 -6.09
C SER A 85 6.03 14.23 -5.48
N LEU A 86 6.91 13.70 -6.32
CA LEU A 86 8.12 13.00 -5.94
C LEU A 86 9.32 13.95 -5.92
N ARG A 87 10.43 13.51 -5.32
CA ARG A 87 11.72 14.20 -5.43
C ARG A 87 12.09 14.41 -6.91
N ASN A 88 12.87 15.45 -7.16
CA ASN A 88 13.35 15.82 -8.50
C ASN A 88 12.24 16.27 -9.46
N LYS A 89 11.14 16.83 -8.94
CA LYS A 89 10.02 17.39 -9.73
C LYS A 89 9.34 16.36 -10.65
N VAL A 90 9.30 15.11 -10.22
CA VAL A 90 8.58 14.04 -10.91
C VAL A 90 7.20 13.91 -10.30
N TYR A 91 6.16 13.81 -11.12
CA TYR A 91 4.81 13.49 -10.65
C TYR A 91 4.55 12.00 -10.89
N ALA A 92 3.88 11.38 -9.93
CA ALA A 92 3.46 9.99 -10.05
C ALA A 92 2.01 9.85 -9.63
N GLU A 93 1.29 9.02 -10.38
CA GLU A 93 -0.11 8.73 -10.12
C GLU A 93 -0.24 7.65 -9.04
N VAL A 94 -1.00 7.96 -8.00
CA VAL A 94 -1.51 7.01 -7.02
C VAL A 94 -2.92 6.63 -7.45
N LYS A 95 -3.17 5.34 -7.62
CA LYS A 95 -4.51 4.81 -7.88
C LYS A 95 -5.20 4.50 -6.56
N THR A 96 -6.48 4.80 -6.46
CA THR A 96 -7.30 4.55 -5.27
C THR A 96 -8.58 3.85 -5.68
N ALA A 97 -8.92 2.77 -4.97
CA ALA A 97 -10.20 2.10 -5.04
C ALA A 97 -11.00 2.37 -3.76
N VAL A 98 -12.31 2.55 -3.91
CA VAL A 98 -13.28 2.78 -2.85
C VAL A 98 -14.37 1.73 -2.96
N ILE A 99 -14.69 1.06 -1.87
CA ILE A 99 -15.77 0.09 -1.81
C ILE A 99 -16.72 0.49 -0.69
N GLY A 100 -18.01 0.47 -0.95
CA GLY A 100 -19.00 0.80 0.07
C GLY A 100 -20.35 0.16 -0.20
N GLU A 101 -21.16 0.12 0.85
CA GLU A 101 -22.53 -0.37 0.79
C GLU A 101 -23.46 0.75 0.39
N VAL A 102 -24.47 0.42 -0.42
CA VAL A 102 -25.47 1.39 -0.84
C VAL A 102 -26.63 1.40 0.13
N GLN A 103 -26.98 2.57 0.65
CA GLN A 103 -28.15 2.78 1.49
C GLN A 103 -29.02 3.90 0.95
N GLU A 104 -30.32 3.76 1.15
CA GLU A 104 -31.29 4.83 0.90
C GLU A 104 -30.96 6.07 1.75
N ASN A 105 -31.02 7.24 1.12
CA ASN A 105 -30.78 8.50 1.78
C ASN A 105 -32.08 9.15 2.25
N LYS A 106 -32.54 8.73 3.43
CA LYS A 106 -33.78 9.24 4.07
C LYS A 106 -33.69 10.71 4.52
N LYS A 107 -32.49 11.26 4.69
CA LYS A 107 -32.24 12.63 5.16
C LYS A 107 -31.37 13.38 4.17
N ARG A 108 -32.00 13.80 3.07
CA ARG A 108 -31.34 14.54 1.99
C ARG A 108 -30.93 15.93 2.48
N SER A 109 -29.73 16.37 2.14
CA SER A 109 -29.27 17.70 2.49
C SER A 109 -29.91 18.74 1.56
N LYS A 110 -30.08 19.98 2.05
CA LYS A 110 -30.51 21.10 1.18
C LYS A 110 -29.58 21.31 -0.01
N GLN A 111 -28.30 20.97 0.14
CA GLN A 111 -27.28 21.10 -0.90
C GLN A 111 -27.38 20.00 -1.96
N ARG A 112 -27.98 18.84 -1.64
CA ARG A 112 -28.11 17.68 -2.53
C ARG A 112 -29.51 17.05 -2.40
N PRO A 113 -30.58 17.76 -2.80
CA PRO A 113 -31.95 17.27 -2.65
C PRO A 113 -32.27 16.03 -3.52
N ASP A 114 -31.50 15.83 -4.60
CA ASP A 114 -31.66 14.71 -5.53
C ASP A 114 -30.79 13.49 -5.19
N GLN A 115 -30.07 13.52 -4.07
CA GLN A 115 -29.25 12.38 -3.65
C GLN A 115 -30.14 11.31 -3.01
N ASP A 116 -30.69 10.42 -3.83
CA ASP A 116 -31.60 9.36 -3.39
C ASP A 116 -30.89 8.28 -2.53
N VAL A 117 -29.60 8.08 -2.75
CA VAL A 117 -28.78 7.07 -2.05
C VAL A 117 -27.44 7.62 -1.59
N LYS A 118 -26.85 6.95 -0.62
CA LYS A 118 -25.51 7.25 -0.08
C LYS A 118 -24.70 5.97 0.05
N MET A 119 -23.38 6.10 -0.04
CA MET A 119 -22.46 5.04 0.34
C MET A 119 -22.18 5.12 1.84
N VAL A 120 -22.12 3.98 2.50
CA VAL A 120 -21.74 3.82 3.91
C VAL A 120 -20.78 2.65 4.06
N ASN A 121 -20.21 2.48 5.26
CA ASN A 121 -19.26 1.41 5.57
C ASN A 121 -18.14 1.38 4.52
N ILE A 122 -17.58 2.54 4.21
CA ILE A 122 -16.67 2.73 3.09
C ILE A 122 -15.26 2.26 3.49
N THR A 123 -14.56 1.58 2.58
CA THR A 123 -13.14 1.28 2.72
C THR A 123 -12.36 1.60 1.45
N TYR A 124 -11.05 1.68 1.61
CA TYR A 124 -10.11 2.24 0.67
C TYR A 124 -8.92 1.30 0.45
N PHE A 125 -8.42 1.27 -0.77
CA PHE A 125 -7.10 0.73 -1.10
C PHE A 125 -6.39 1.68 -2.07
N SER A 126 -5.11 1.98 -1.82
CA SER A 126 -4.35 2.92 -2.66
C SER A 126 -2.93 2.47 -2.92
N ARG A 127 -2.46 2.64 -4.16
CA ARG A 127 -1.12 2.23 -4.58
C ARG A 127 -0.56 3.11 -5.70
N MET A 128 0.70 3.48 -5.58
CA MET A 128 1.48 4.07 -6.68
C MET A 128 2.12 2.93 -7.48
N ILE A 129 1.39 2.42 -8.47
CA ILE A 129 1.80 1.31 -9.34
C ILE A 129 1.02 1.35 -10.67
N ASN A 130 1.41 0.50 -11.63
CA ASN A 130 0.65 0.35 -12.88
C ASN A 130 -0.75 -0.24 -12.62
N SER A 131 -1.67 -0.06 -13.56
CA SER A 131 -3.09 -0.43 -13.40
C SER A 131 -3.31 -1.93 -13.21
N GLU A 132 -2.57 -2.78 -13.92
CA GLU A 132 -2.69 -4.24 -13.84
C GLU A 132 -2.34 -4.74 -12.45
N ARG A 133 -1.14 -4.41 -11.95
CA ARG A 133 -0.72 -4.79 -10.60
C ARG A 133 -1.55 -4.08 -9.52
N PHE A 134 -2.08 -2.89 -9.80
CA PHE A 134 -3.03 -2.24 -8.89
C PHE A 134 -4.30 -3.08 -8.73
N ALA A 135 -4.85 -3.63 -9.82
CA ALA A 135 -6.01 -4.50 -9.77
C ALA A 135 -5.72 -5.77 -8.93
N GLU A 136 -4.60 -6.43 -9.17
CA GLU A 136 -4.17 -7.59 -8.39
C GLU A 136 -4.07 -7.26 -6.89
N LEU A 137 -3.36 -6.18 -6.54
CA LEU A 137 -3.16 -5.83 -5.13
C LEU A 137 -4.43 -5.34 -4.43
N ALA A 138 -5.35 -4.70 -5.16
CA ALA A 138 -6.64 -4.28 -4.61
C ALA A 138 -7.55 -5.48 -4.27
N THR A 139 -7.31 -6.65 -4.90
CA THR A 139 -8.12 -7.86 -4.70
C THR A 139 -8.24 -8.24 -3.23
N GLY A 140 -7.18 -8.05 -2.43
CA GLY A 140 -7.23 -8.33 -0.98
C GLY A 140 -8.34 -7.55 -0.27
N GLU A 141 -8.51 -6.26 -0.56
CA GLU A 141 -9.58 -5.45 0.04
C GLU A 141 -10.94 -5.71 -0.64
N VAL A 142 -10.96 -5.94 -1.95
CA VAL A 142 -12.18 -6.26 -2.72
C VAL A 142 -12.82 -7.56 -2.21
N ALA A 143 -12.03 -8.62 -2.03
CA ALA A 143 -12.49 -9.89 -1.50
C ALA A 143 -12.91 -9.77 -0.03
N ARG A 144 -12.12 -9.08 0.80
CA ARG A 144 -12.45 -8.86 2.21
C ARG A 144 -13.79 -8.14 2.41
N ARG A 145 -14.17 -7.26 1.46
CA ARG A 145 -15.46 -6.58 1.43
C ARG A 145 -16.61 -7.43 0.91
N GLY A 146 -16.34 -8.64 0.41
CA GLY A 146 -17.31 -9.52 -0.24
C GLY A 146 -17.75 -9.03 -1.62
N PHE A 147 -17.05 -8.05 -2.21
CA PHE A 147 -17.50 -7.42 -3.45
C PHE A 147 -17.43 -8.37 -4.66
N LEU A 148 -16.53 -9.36 -4.63
CA LEU A 148 -16.43 -10.39 -5.67
C LEU A 148 -17.74 -11.20 -5.83
N HIS A 149 -18.53 -11.32 -4.75
CA HIS A 149 -19.68 -12.20 -4.69
C HIS A 149 -20.99 -11.50 -4.33
N VAL A 150 -20.96 -10.19 -4.02
CA VAL A 150 -22.17 -9.44 -3.65
C VAL A 150 -23.27 -9.58 -4.71
N ARG A 151 -24.51 -9.81 -4.25
CA ARG A 151 -25.68 -10.06 -5.10
C ARG A 151 -25.88 -8.97 -6.17
N HIS A 152 -25.65 -7.73 -5.79
CA HIS A 152 -25.76 -6.59 -6.67
C HIS A 152 -24.51 -5.71 -6.54
N ALA A 153 -23.68 -5.72 -7.58
CA ALA A 153 -22.48 -4.89 -7.65
C ALA A 153 -22.61 -3.82 -8.73
N CYS A 154 -22.12 -2.62 -8.40
CA CYS A 154 -22.09 -1.48 -9.31
C CYS A 154 -20.70 -0.84 -9.29
N ALA A 155 -20.29 -0.28 -10.42
CA ALA A 155 -19.10 0.53 -10.56
C ALA A 155 -19.47 1.92 -11.09
N VAL A 156 -19.06 2.97 -10.37
CA VAL A 156 -19.26 4.36 -10.79
C VAL A 156 -17.89 5.02 -10.96
N ALA A 157 -17.57 5.52 -12.16
CA ALA A 157 -16.27 6.11 -12.46
C ALA A 157 -16.31 7.06 -13.67
N ASP A 158 -15.20 7.75 -13.91
CA ASP A 158 -14.97 8.65 -15.05
C ASP A 158 -14.83 7.93 -16.41
N GLY A 159 -15.00 6.61 -16.45
CA GLY A 159 -14.93 5.83 -17.68
C GLY A 159 -13.53 5.61 -18.28
N ALA A 160 -12.43 5.92 -17.58
CA ALA A 160 -11.07 5.61 -18.06
C ALA A 160 -10.90 4.11 -18.35
N GLU A 161 -10.15 3.77 -19.40
CA GLU A 161 -10.04 2.38 -19.89
C GLU A 161 -9.45 1.44 -18.84
N TRP A 162 -8.40 1.88 -18.12
CA TRP A 162 -7.80 1.08 -17.06
C TRP A 162 -8.77 0.81 -15.89
N ILE A 163 -9.74 1.70 -15.64
CA ILE A 163 -10.79 1.46 -14.65
C ILE A 163 -11.77 0.41 -15.19
N GLN A 164 -12.08 0.44 -16.49
CA GLN A 164 -12.92 -0.59 -17.11
C GLN A 164 -12.30 -1.99 -16.99
N ASP A 165 -10.98 -2.09 -17.13
CA ASP A 165 -10.21 -3.32 -16.95
C ASP A 165 -10.17 -3.73 -15.47
N PHE A 166 -9.92 -2.78 -14.57
CA PHE A 166 -9.96 -3.01 -13.12
C PHE A 166 -11.31 -3.57 -12.66
N ILE A 167 -12.43 -3.02 -13.15
CA ILE A 167 -13.77 -3.55 -12.85
C ILE A 167 -13.98 -4.92 -13.49
N ALA A 168 -13.50 -5.14 -14.71
CA ALA A 168 -13.62 -6.43 -15.38
C ALA A 168 -12.90 -7.55 -14.60
N ALA A 169 -11.70 -7.26 -14.07
CA ALA A 169 -10.89 -8.20 -13.32
C ALA A 169 -11.57 -8.67 -12.00
N HIS A 170 -12.34 -7.80 -11.35
CA HIS A 170 -12.98 -8.12 -10.07
C HIS A 170 -14.45 -8.55 -10.20
N ARG A 171 -15.18 -7.95 -11.13
CA ARG A 171 -16.65 -8.09 -11.21
C ARG A 171 -17.17 -7.73 -12.61
N ALA A 172 -16.91 -8.59 -13.59
CA ALA A 172 -17.24 -8.33 -15.01
C ALA A 172 -18.73 -8.01 -15.27
N ASP A 173 -19.65 -8.62 -14.51
CA ASP A 173 -21.10 -8.37 -14.57
C ASP A 173 -21.55 -7.13 -13.77
N ALA A 174 -20.64 -6.32 -13.20
CA ALA A 174 -20.98 -5.08 -12.49
C ALA A 174 -21.78 -4.12 -13.36
N VAL A 175 -22.83 -3.51 -12.78
CA VAL A 175 -23.51 -2.38 -13.42
C VAL A 175 -22.52 -1.24 -13.53
N ARG A 176 -22.15 -0.85 -14.75
CA ARG A 176 -21.18 0.22 -14.99
C ARG A 176 -21.90 1.54 -15.27
N ILE A 177 -21.60 2.56 -14.48
CA ILE A 177 -22.20 3.88 -14.58
C ILE A 177 -21.07 4.89 -14.81
N LEU A 178 -21.23 5.69 -15.87
CA LEU A 178 -20.35 6.83 -16.11
C LEU A 178 -20.74 7.93 -15.12
N ASP A 179 -19.76 8.51 -14.42
CA ASP A 179 -20.02 9.64 -13.54
C ASP A 179 -20.80 10.75 -14.28
N PHE A 180 -21.98 11.07 -13.76
CA PHE A 180 -22.84 12.13 -14.29
C PHE A 180 -22.14 13.48 -14.39
N TYR A 181 -21.33 13.86 -13.40
CA TYR A 181 -20.60 15.13 -13.42
C TYR A 181 -19.47 15.12 -14.44
N HIS A 182 -18.89 13.96 -14.74
CA HIS A 182 -17.91 13.80 -15.81
C HIS A 182 -18.56 13.85 -17.20
N ALA A 183 -19.73 13.25 -17.37
CA ALA A 183 -20.53 13.43 -18.59
C ALA A 183 -20.93 14.91 -18.76
N ALA A 184 -21.28 15.58 -17.65
CA ALA A 184 -21.65 16.99 -17.66
C ALA A 184 -20.51 17.91 -18.07
N SER A 185 -19.27 17.65 -17.64
CA SER A 185 -18.11 18.44 -18.06
C SER A 185 -17.89 18.35 -19.57
N TYR A 186 -18.02 17.15 -20.16
CA TYR A 186 -17.91 17.03 -21.62
C TYR A 186 -19.01 17.78 -22.38
N LEU A 187 -20.26 17.78 -21.88
CA LEU A 187 -21.33 18.57 -22.48
C LEU A 187 -21.03 20.08 -22.38
N SER A 188 -20.49 20.53 -21.25
CA SER A 188 -20.04 21.91 -21.07
C SER A 188 -18.91 22.27 -22.04
N ASP A 189 -17.92 21.39 -22.20
CA ASP A 189 -16.80 21.62 -23.12
C ASP A 189 -17.26 21.68 -24.57
N ILE A 190 -18.15 20.76 -24.99
CA ILE A 190 -18.77 20.79 -26.32
C ILE A 190 -19.47 22.13 -26.55
N ALA A 191 -20.31 22.59 -25.60
CA ALA A 191 -20.98 23.88 -25.71
C ALA A 191 -19.99 25.04 -25.83
N GLY A 192 -18.92 25.02 -25.04
CA GLY A 192 -17.85 26.02 -25.10
C GLY A 192 -17.18 26.08 -26.47
N HIS A 193 -16.80 24.92 -27.03
CA HIS A 193 -16.20 24.86 -28.37
C HIS A 193 -17.16 25.32 -29.47
N VAL A 194 -18.43 24.95 -29.40
CA VAL A 194 -19.47 25.38 -30.36
C VAL A 194 -19.68 26.90 -30.31
N ARG A 195 -19.77 27.48 -29.11
CA ARG A 195 -19.87 28.93 -28.92
C ARG A 195 -18.64 29.67 -29.45
N ASN A 196 -17.45 29.15 -29.18
CA ASN A 196 -16.19 29.72 -29.68
C ASN A 196 -16.07 29.64 -31.21
N ALA A 197 -16.77 28.69 -31.84
CA ALA A 197 -16.84 28.56 -33.29
C ALA A 197 -17.87 29.50 -33.95
N GLY A 198 -18.53 30.37 -33.18
CA GLY A 198 -19.48 31.38 -33.66
C GLY A 198 -20.94 30.92 -33.67
N THR A 199 -21.24 29.69 -33.24
CA THR A 199 -22.62 29.21 -33.14
C THR A 199 -23.24 29.68 -31.83
N THR A 200 -24.38 30.36 -31.93
CA THR A 200 -25.14 30.78 -30.74
C THR A 200 -25.99 29.63 -30.23
N LEU A 201 -25.69 29.14 -29.03
CA LEU A 201 -26.55 28.22 -28.29
C LEU A 201 -27.37 29.00 -27.25
N PRO A 202 -28.62 28.59 -26.95
CA PRO A 202 -29.36 29.14 -25.82
C PRO A 202 -28.54 29.08 -24.53
N GLU A 203 -28.71 30.07 -23.63
CA GLU A 203 -28.02 30.04 -22.34
C GLU A 203 -28.47 28.86 -21.46
N SER A 204 -29.71 28.40 -21.65
CA SER A 204 -30.27 27.21 -20.99
C SER A 204 -29.80 25.89 -21.60
N TRP A 205 -29.09 25.89 -22.72
CA TRP A 205 -28.80 24.65 -23.48
C TRP A 205 -28.12 23.59 -22.60
N LEU A 206 -27.10 23.97 -21.83
CA LEU A 206 -26.39 23.01 -20.96
C LEU A 206 -27.33 22.45 -19.88
N GLU A 207 -28.12 23.30 -19.22
CA GLU A 207 -29.07 22.88 -18.19
C GLU A 207 -30.13 21.91 -18.77
N GLU A 208 -30.66 22.21 -19.96
CA GLU A 208 -31.61 21.36 -20.67
C GLU A 208 -31.01 20.00 -21.03
N GLN A 209 -29.79 19.96 -21.57
CA GLN A 209 -29.11 18.70 -21.89
C GLN A 209 -28.83 17.86 -20.64
N LEU A 210 -28.40 18.50 -19.54
CA LEU A 210 -28.17 17.81 -18.27
C LEU A 210 -29.46 17.28 -17.66
N HIS A 211 -30.55 18.05 -17.76
CA HIS A 211 -31.87 17.62 -17.32
C HIS A 211 -32.35 16.41 -18.13
N GLU A 212 -32.31 16.50 -19.47
CA GLU A 212 -32.66 15.39 -20.36
C GLU A 212 -31.81 14.15 -20.04
N LEU A 213 -30.48 14.30 -19.94
CA LEU A 213 -29.57 13.21 -19.63
C LEU A 213 -29.92 12.51 -18.30
N LYS A 214 -30.15 13.29 -17.24
CA LYS A 214 -30.41 12.79 -15.88
C LYS A 214 -31.78 12.13 -15.74
N HIS A 215 -32.80 12.64 -16.45
CA HIS A 215 -34.21 12.29 -16.22
C HIS A 215 -34.85 11.47 -17.34
N GLN A 216 -34.37 11.61 -18.58
CA GLN A 216 -34.90 10.92 -19.76
C GLN A 216 -33.88 9.96 -20.40
N GLY A 217 -32.58 10.16 -20.13
CA GLY A 217 -31.50 9.30 -20.59
C GLY A 217 -30.73 9.86 -21.79
N PRO A 218 -29.76 9.10 -22.33
CA PRO A 218 -28.72 9.67 -23.19
C PRO A 218 -29.16 9.89 -24.64
N LYS A 219 -30.22 9.23 -25.11
CA LYS A 219 -30.55 9.15 -26.55
C LYS A 219 -30.64 10.51 -27.23
N LYS A 220 -31.53 11.39 -26.75
CA LYS A 220 -31.73 12.72 -27.37
C LYS A 220 -30.49 13.61 -27.24
N VAL A 221 -29.80 13.51 -26.11
CA VAL A 221 -28.56 14.27 -25.87
C VAL A 221 -27.47 13.85 -26.85
N LEU A 222 -27.31 12.53 -27.08
CA LEU A 222 -26.36 12.00 -28.06
C LEU A 222 -26.73 12.38 -29.50
N GLU A 223 -28.01 12.38 -29.85
CA GLU A 223 -28.50 12.86 -31.15
C GLU A 223 -28.17 14.35 -31.36
N GLU A 224 -28.38 15.18 -30.34
CA GLU A 224 -28.11 16.62 -30.38
C GLU A 224 -26.61 16.92 -30.51
N ILE A 225 -25.75 16.36 -29.65
CA ILE A 225 -24.30 16.61 -29.75
C ILE A 225 -23.71 16.03 -31.04
N HIS A 226 -24.32 14.98 -31.60
CA HIS A 226 -23.91 14.45 -32.90
C HIS A 226 -24.29 15.40 -34.05
N ARG A 227 -25.41 16.13 -33.95
CA ARG A 227 -25.74 17.20 -34.89
C ARG A 227 -24.70 18.33 -34.80
N LEU A 228 -24.38 18.78 -33.59
CA LEU A 228 -23.34 19.79 -33.38
C LEU A 228 -21.99 19.35 -33.95
N LEU A 229 -21.63 18.07 -33.80
CA LEU A 229 -20.42 17.52 -34.43
C LEU A 229 -20.46 17.58 -35.96
N LYS A 230 -21.61 17.35 -36.60
CA LYS A 230 -21.71 17.46 -38.07
C LYS A 230 -21.46 18.89 -38.53
N ASP A 231 -22.05 19.85 -37.84
CA ASP A 231 -21.92 21.28 -38.15
C ASP A 231 -20.52 21.83 -37.83
N HIS A 232 -19.80 21.17 -36.92
CA HIS A 232 -18.47 21.56 -36.45
C HIS A 232 -17.43 20.44 -36.61
N SER A 233 -17.51 19.66 -37.68
CA SER A 233 -16.70 18.45 -37.90
C SER A 233 -15.18 18.70 -37.96
N GLN A 234 -14.77 19.95 -38.22
CA GLN A 234 -13.39 20.41 -38.20
C GLN A 234 -12.79 20.57 -36.80
N ILE A 235 -13.61 20.56 -35.74
CA ILE A 235 -13.16 20.76 -34.35
C ILE A 235 -12.93 19.40 -33.71
N GLU A 236 -11.65 18.99 -33.62
CA GLU A 236 -11.27 17.67 -33.13
C GLU A 236 -11.68 17.43 -31.67
N ASP A 237 -11.71 18.46 -30.82
CA ASP A 237 -12.15 18.33 -29.43
C ASP A 237 -13.63 17.96 -29.32
N ILE A 238 -14.52 18.57 -30.13
CA ILE A 238 -15.94 18.18 -30.17
C ILE A 238 -16.06 16.73 -30.60
N LYS A 239 -15.34 16.33 -31.66
CA LYS A 239 -15.32 14.95 -32.15
C LYS A 239 -14.86 13.96 -31.07
N LYS A 240 -13.79 14.29 -30.35
CA LYS A 240 -13.27 13.50 -29.24
C LYS A 240 -14.32 13.33 -28.13
N PHE A 241 -14.96 14.40 -27.70
CA PHE A 241 -15.95 14.37 -26.61
C PHE A 241 -17.23 13.63 -27.01
N VAL A 242 -17.73 13.87 -28.22
CA VAL A 242 -18.90 13.15 -28.75
C VAL A 242 -18.61 11.65 -28.86
N ASN A 243 -17.47 11.26 -29.45
CA ASN A 243 -17.07 9.85 -29.54
C ASN A 243 -16.92 9.22 -28.15
N TYR A 244 -16.36 9.96 -27.18
CA TYR A 244 -16.21 9.50 -25.81
C TYR A 244 -17.57 9.18 -25.17
N LEU A 245 -18.55 10.07 -25.30
CA LEU A 245 -19.90 9.90 -24.73
C LEU A 245 -20.68 8.81 -25.48
N GLN A 246 -20.60 8.76 -26.82
CA GLN A 246 -21.26 7.74 -27.64
C GLN A 246 -20.77 6.33 -27.30
N LYS A 247 -19.44 6.13 -27.14
CA LYS A 247 -18.88 4.84 -26.70
C LYS A 247 -19.47 4.35 -25.36
N ARG A 248 -19.99 5.27 -24.55
CA ARG A 248 -20.47 5.03 -23.18
C ARG A 248 -21.98 5.22 -23.02
N GLU A 249 -22.75 5.21 -24.11
CA GLU A 249 -24.22 5.36 -24.07
C GLU A 249 -24.88 4.47 -23.01
N LYS A 250 -24.52 3.18 -22.98
CA LYS A 250 -25.06 2.19 -22.02
C LYS A 250 -24.77 2.54 -20.55
N MET A 251 -23.71 3.29 -20.29
CA MET A 251 -23.29 3.72 -18.95
C MET A 251 -23.96 5.03 -18.51
N MET A 252 -24.79 5.64 -19.36
CA MET A 252 -25.46 6.93 -19.11
C MET A 252 -26.98 6.79 -18.97
N HIS A 253 -27.53 5.59 -18.77
CA HIS A 253 -28.95 5.35 -18.48
C HIS A 253 -29.33 5.73 -17.02
N TYR A 254 -29.03 6.98 -16.63
CA TYR A 254 -29.22 7.50 -15.27
C TYR A 254 -30.62 7.31 -14.68
N PRO A 255 -31.73 7.48 -15.42
CA PRO A 255 -33.06 7.26 -14.87
C PRO A 255 -33.25 5.82 -14.36
N GLY A 256 -32.76 4.84 -15.13
CA GLY A 256 -32.80 3.42 -14.76
C GLY A 256 -31.90 3.12 -13.56
N PHE A 257 -30.69 3.68 -13.52
CA PHE A 257 -29.77 3.48 -12.40
C PHE A 257 -30.33 4.06 -11.09
N ARG A 258 -30.92 5.26 -11.14
CA ARG A 258 -31.58 5.88 -9.98
C ARG A 258 -32.80 5.09 -9.52
N ALA A 259 -33.63 4.59 -10.44
CA ALA A 259 -34.77 3.74 -10.10
C ALA A 259 -34.34 2.43 -9.42
N GLN A 260 -33.16 1.90 -9.76
CA GLN A 260 -32.54 0.75 -9.09
C GLN A 260 -31.84 1.11 -7.77
N GLY A 261 -31.78 2.39 -7.40
CA GLY A 261 -31.12 2.86 -6.18
C GLY A 261 -29.60 2.88 -6.28
N TRP A 262 -29.02 3.09 -7.47
CA TRP A 262 -27.57 3.26 -7.62
C TRP A 262 -27.16 4.74 -7.51
N PRO A 263 -25.98 5.04 -6.94
CA PRO A 263 -25.38 6.36 -7.09
C PRO A 263 -24.96 6.58 -8.55
N ILE A 264 -24.99 7.83 -9.00
CA ILE A 264 -24.64 8.21 -10.38
C ILE A 264 -23.40 9.11 -10.49
N GLY A 265 -22.76 9.43 -9.35
CA GLY A 265 -21.56 10.26 -9.31
C GLY A 265 -20.45 9.57 -8.51
N SER A 266 -19.20 9.82 -8.90
CA SER A 266 -18.01 9.18 -8.34
C SER A 266 -17.38 9.97 -7.19
N GLY A 267 -18.04 11.01 -6.66
CA GLY A 267 -17.51 11.85 -5.58
C GLY A 267 -17.03 11.12 -4.31
N SER A 268 -17.39 9.84 -4.13
CA SER A 268 -16.78 8.97 -3.11
C SER A 268 -15.28 8.72 -3.33
N VAL A 269 -14.83 8.50 -4.57
CA VAL A 269 -13.41 8.30 -4.89
C VAL A 269 -12.63 9.61 -4.95
N GLU A 270 -13.26 10.69 -5.43
CA GLU A 270 -12.66 12.03 -5.33
C GLU A 270 -12.39 12.39 -3.85
N SER A 271 -13.39 12.17 -2.99
CA SER A 271 -13.23 12.35 -1.54
C SER A 271 -12.20 11.40 -0.95
N ALA A 272 -12.04 10.18 -1.48
CA ALA A 272 -11.03 9.23 -1.02
C ALA A 272 -9.62 9.67 -1.41
N ASN A 273 -9.43 10.21 -2.61
CA ASN A 273 -8.15 10.78 -3.03
C ASN A 273 -7.74 11.94 -2.12
N THR A 274 -8.68 12.83 -1.77
CA THR A 274 -8.41 13.88 -0.78
C THR A 274 -8.11 13.31 0.60
N HIS A 275 -8.95 12.38 1.08
CA HIS A 275 -8.89 11.87 2.43
C HIS A 275 -7.67 10.97 2.68
N VAL A 276 -7.39 10.01 1.80
CA VAL A 276 -6.35 8.99 1.97
C VAL A 276 -4.99 9.51 1.48
N VAL A 277 -4.95 10.04 0.25
CA VAL A 277 -3.70 10.39 -0.44
C VAL A 277 -3.28 11.83 -0.14
N GLN A 278 -4.08 12.81 -0.56
CA GLN A 278 -3.67 14.22 -0.58
C GLN A 278 -3.43 14.76 0.83
N SER A 279 -4.30 14.42 1.78
CA SER A 279 -4.20 14.86 3.18
C SER A 279 -2.82 14.64 3.80
N ARG A 280 -2.10 13.60 3.37
CA ARG A 280 -0.76 13.28 3.87
C ARG A 280 0.34 13.53 2.85
N MET A 281 0.07 13.42 1.55
CA MET A 281 1.09 13.30 0.53
C MET A 281 1.14 14.46 -0.46
N ASP A 282 0.09 15.27 -0.55
CA ASP A 282 -0.05 16.38 -1.50
C ASP A 282 -0.25 17.72 -0.75
N GLY A 283 0.71 18.04 0.11
CA GLY A 283 0.76 19.32 0.81
C GLY A 283 1.82 20.27 0.23
N PRO A 284 1.74 21.58 0.52
CA PRO A 284 2.73 22.54 0.06
C PRO A 284 4.17 22.12 0.39
N GLY A 285 5.01 22.02 -0.63
CA GLY A 285 6.43 21.65 -0.51
C GLY A 285 6.71 20.17 -0.24
N MET A 286 5.70 19.30 -0.18
CA MET A 286 5.90 17.86 0.01
C MET A 286 6.48 17.22 -1.24
N HIS A 287 7.57 16.47 -1.07
CA HIS A 287 8.22 15.70 -2.13
C HIS A 287 8.64 14.34 -1.59
N TRP A 288 8.11 13.28 -2.17
CA TRP A 288 8.30 11.93 -1.67
C TRP A 288 9.41 11.20 -2.40
N GLU A 289 10.10 10.34 -1.66
CA GLU A 289 10.93 9.31 -2.27
C GLU A 289 10.01 8.18 -2.74
N SER A 290 10.17 7.72 -3.97
CA SER A 290 9.24 6.75 -4.60
C SER A 290 9.03 5.50 -3.74
N ARG A 291 10.12 4.91 -3.23
CA ARG A 291 10.09 3.72 -2.36
C ARG A 291 9.36 3.91 -1.02
N ASN A 292 9.07 5.15 -0.62
CA ASN A 292 8.41 5.46 0.66
C ASN A 292 6.94 5.84 0.49
N VAL A 293 6.46 6.05 -0.74
CA VAL A 293 5.05 6.38 -1.02
C VAL A 293 4.17 5.20 -0.63
N ASN A 294 4.51 4.05 -1.17
CA ASN A 294 3.76 2.82 -1.06
C ASN A 294 3.65 2.28 0.39
N PRO A 295 4.73 2.30 1.19
CA PRO A 295 4.68 2.07 2.63
C PRO A 295 3.74 3.02 3.39
N MET A 296 3.73 4.30 3.02
CA MET A 296 2.85 5.28 3.68
C MET A 296 1.38 5.06 3.32
N LEU A 297 1.08 4.76 2.05
CA LEU A 297 -0.28 4.43 1.60
C LEU A 297 -0.85 3.21 2.32
N ALA A 298 -0.03 2.18 2.60
CA ALA A 298 -0.44 1.01 3.37
C ALA A 298 -0.88 1.38 4.81
N LEU A 299 -0.17 2.31 5.45
CA LEU A 299 -0.57 2.81 6.77
C LEU A 299 -1.77 3.77 6.70
N ARG A 300 -1.84 4.62 5.66
CA ARG A 300 -2.98 5.54 5.45
C ARG A 300 -4.27 4.78 5.24
N THR A 301 -4.27 3.74 4.42
CA THR A 301 -5.44 2.88 4.19
C THR A 301 -5.84 2.16 5.47
N GLY A 302 -4.87 1.63 6.24
CA GLY A 302 -5.15 1.06 7.57
C GLY A 302 -5.83 2.05 8.53
N GLU A 303 -5.36 3.30 8.59
CA GLU A 303 -5.97 4.35 9.41
C GLU A 303 -7.37 4.74 8.90
N CYS A 304 -7.52 5.04 7.61
CA CYS A 304 -8.78 5.50 7.02
C CYS A 304 -9.87 4.43 6.95
N ASN A 305 -9.49 3.16 7.02
CA ASN A 305 -10.44 2.03 7.08
C ASN A 305 -10.85 1.69 8.52
N ASP A 306 -10.49 2.51 9.52
CA ASP A 306 -10.65 2.23 10.96
C ASP A 306 -10.02 0.89 11.39
N ARG A 307 -8.93 0.49 10.72
CA ARG A 307 -8.23 -0.80 10.90
C ARG A 307 -6.79 -0.63 11.36
N TRP A 308 -6.45 0.53 11.92
CA TRP A 308 -5.10 0.84 12.38
C TRP A 308 -4.51 -0.26 13.26
N GLU A 309 -5.26 -0.71 14.27
CA GLU A 309 -4.80 -1.72 15.21
C GLU A 309 -4.50 -3.06 14.52
N GLU A 310 -5.32 -3.46 13.56
CA GLU A 310 -5.10 -4.67 12.77
C GLU A 310 -3.85 -4.54 11.90
N THR A 311 -3.77 -3.50 11.06
CA THR A 311 -2.63 -3.21 10.18
C THR A 311 -1.33 -3.13 10.97
N ARG A 312 -1.37 -2.44 12.11
CA ARG A 312 -0.24 -2.30 13.02
C ARG A 312 0.22 -3.65 13.58
N ASN A 313 -0.71 -4.47 14.07
CA ASN A 313 -0.37 -5.76 14.67
C ASN A 313 0.19 -6.71 13.62
N GLN A 314 -0.40 -6.77 12.43
CA GLN A 314 0.09 -7.54 11.30
C GLN A 314 1.52 -7.11 10.89
N ALA A 315 1.73 -5.81 10.68
CA ALA A 315 3.05 -5.26 10.34
C ALA A 315 4.10 -5.56 11.43
N PHE A 316 3.74 -5.50 12.71
CA PHE A 316 4.65 -5.85 13.80
C PHE A 316 5.00 -7.34 13.83
N ARG A 317 4.03 -8.23 13.60
CA ARG A 317 4.28 -9.68 13.51
C ARG A 317 5.24 -9.98 12.36
N HIS A 318 4.99 -9.41 11.18
CA HIS A 318 5.86 -9.55 10.01
C HIS A 318 7.28 -9.08 10.33
N ARG A 319 7.42 -7.86 10.88
CA ARG A 319 8.72 -7.31 11.29
C ARG A 319 9.46 -8.19 12.31
N LEU A 320 8.74 -8.83 13.23
CA LEU A 320 9.34 -9.73 14.22
C LEU A 320 9.83 -11.02 13.55
N ALA A 321 9.02 -11.62 12.67
CA ALA A 321 9.36 -12.80 11.91
C ALA A 321 10.60 -12.57 11.03
N GLU A 322 10.66 -11.46 10.28
CA GLU A 322 11.83 -11.09 9.48
C GLU A 322 13.10 -10.95 10.32
N ARG A 323 13.00 -10.33 11.50
CA ARG A 323 14.12 -10.17 12.43
C ARG A 323 14.60 -11.51 12.97
N GLN A 324 13.70 -12.42 13.29
CA GLN A 324 14.03 -13.77 13.73
C GLN A 324 14.71 -14.55 12.60
N SER A 325 14.13 -14.57 11.40
CA SER A 325 14.70 -15.18 10.20
C SER A 325 16.10 -14.65 9.90
N SER A 326 16.28 -13.33 9.91
CA SER A 326 17.58 -12.67 9.70
C SER A 326 18.62 -13.01 10.78
N ARG A 327 18.20 -13.24 12.03
CA ARG A 327 19.10 -13.68 13.10
C ARG A 327 19.54 -15.12 12.89
N LEU A 328 18.60 -16.01 12.55
CA LEU A 328 18.89 -17.42 12.26
C LEU A 328 19.81 -17.56 11.04
N ALA A 329 19.55 -16.82 9.96
CA ALA A 329 20.40 -16.80 8.78
C ALA A 329 21.84 -16.37 9.09
N ARG A 330 22.02 -15.32 9.90
CA ARG A 330 23.34 -14.88 10.36
C ARG A 330 24.04 -15.90 11.25
N GLN A 331 23.30 -16.56 12.14
CA GLN A 331 23.83 -17.61 13.00
C GLN A 331 24.28 -18.82 12.17
N LYS A 332 23.46 -19.26 11.20
CA LYS A 332 23.80 -20.33 10.26
C LYS A 332 25.07 -20.00 9.47
N LYS A 333 25.16 -18.80 8.88
CA LYS A 333 26.36 -18.34 8.16
C LYS A 333 27.61 -18.33 9.05
N ARG A 334 27.48 -17.89 10.31
CA ARG A 334 28.59 -17.89 11.28
C ARG A 334 29.02 -19.33 11.63
N TYR A 335 28.07 -20.24 11.82
CA TYR A 335 28.35 -21.65 12.08
C TYR A 335 29.07 -22.30 10.89
N GLU A 336 28.59 -22.09 9.67
CA GLU A 336 29.23 -22.56 8.44
C GLU A 336 30.66 -22.03 8.30
N GLN A 337 30.89 -20.75 8.61
CA GLN A 337 32.23 -20.16 8.58
C GLN A 337 33.16 -20.74 9.65
N ILE A 338 32.66 -21.01 10.86
CA ILE A 338 33.42 -21.70 11.91
C ILE A 338 33.76 -23.13 11.46
N GLN A 339 32.79 -23.87 10.90
CA GLN A 339 33.01 -25.22 10.38
C GLN A 339 34.07 -25.24 9.28
N GLN A 340 34.02 -24.30 8.33
CA GLN A 340 35.04 -24.16 7.30
C GLN A 340 36.43 -23.84 7.88
N ASN A 341 36.50 -22.96 8.87
CA ASN A 341 37.76 -22.62 9.54
C ASN A 341 38.32 -23.80 10.32
N VAL A 342 37.49 -24.56 11.04
CA VAL A 342 37.89 -25.79 11.74
C VAL A 342 38.41 -26.83 10.75
N LYS A 343 37.70 -27.07 9.64
CA LYS A 343 38.15 -27.98 8.57
C LYS A 343 39.51 -27.55 7.98
N LYS A 344 39.69 -26.26 7.69
CA LYS A 344 40.97 -25.71 7.20
C LYS A 344 42.10 -25.88 8.21
N THR A 345 41.84 -25.64 9.50
CA THR A 345 42.83 -25.82 10.56
C THR A 345 43.19 -27.29 10.74
N MET A 346 42.21 -28.21 10.75
CA MET A 346 42.46 -29.65 10.81
C MET A 346 43.30 -30.12 9.64
N LEU A 347 42.98 -29.69 8.41
CA LEU A 347 43.79 -29.99 7.22
C LEU A 347 45.23 -29.49 7.40
N ARG A 348 45.43 -28.25 7.86
CA ARG A 348 46.78 -27.71 8.13
C ARG A 348 47.55 -28.53 9.17
N ILE A 349 46.88 -28.96 10.25
CA ILE A 349 47.50 -29.81 11.27
C ILE A 349 47.93 -31.14 10.66
N LEU A 350 47.05 -31.80 9.91
CA LEU A 350 47.34 -33.07 9.23
C LEU A 350 48.53 -32.94 8.26
N PHE A 351 48.58 -31.86 7.47
CA PHE A 351 49.71 -31.56 6.58
C PHE A 351 51.03 -31.33 7.35
N LEU A 352 51.01 -30.60 8.46
CA LEU A 352 52.19 -30.35 9.28
C LEU A 352 52.70 -31.62 9.99
N SER A 353 51.81 -32.49 10.45
CA SER A 353 52.19 -33.79 11.03
C SER A 353 52.78 -34.76 9.99
N SER A 354 52.37 -34.67 8.72
CA SER A 354 52.94 -35.48 7.64
C SER A 354 54.38 -35.09 7.27
N LEU A 355 54.80 -33.86 7.59
CA LEU A 355 56.16 -33.36 7.33
C LEU A 355 57.15 -33.70 8.46
N HIS A 356 56.66 -34.17 9.61
CA HIS A 356 57.47 -34.63 10.73
C HIS A 356 57.49 -36.16 10.78
N GLN A 357 58.27 -36.78 9.90
CA GLN A 357 58.73 -38.15 10.17
C GLN A 357 59.89 -38.06 11.16
N PRO A 358 59.78 -38.65 12.37
CA PRO A 358 60.92 -38.72 13.27
C PRO A 358 62.01 -39.57 12.59
N LYS A 359 63.21 -39.00 12.43
CA LYS A 359 64.39 -39.81 12.09
C LYS A 359 64.60 -40.81 13.22
N THR A 360 64.30 -42.08 12.96
CA THR A 360 64.73 -43.20 13.80
C THR A 360 66.25 -43.24 13.77
N LYS A 361 66.89 -42.69 14.81
CA LYS A 361 68.27 -43.06 15.13
C LYS A 361 68.21 -44.40 15.83
N GLU A 362 68.77 -45.43 15.19
CA GLU A 362 69.15 -46.66 15.87
C GLU A 362 70.13 -46.30 16.99
N ILE A 363 69.73 -46.57 18.23
CA ILE A 363 70.62 -46.48 19.39
C ILE A 363 70.98 -47.92 19.74
N SER A 364 72.22 -48.28 19.42
CA SER A 364 72.88 -49.48 19.93
C SER A 364 73.13 -49.32 21.44
N VAL A 365 72.80 -50.37 22.18
CA VAL A 365 72.98 -50.46 23.64
C VAL A 365 74.44 -50.75 23.97
N PRO A 366 75.01 -50.06 24.98
CA PRO A 366 75.89 -50.75 25.90
C PRO A 366 75.55 -50.52 27.39
N SER A 367 75.56 -51.66 28.09
CA SER A 367 75.93 -51.94 29.49
C SER A 367 76.11 -50.79 30.51
N SER A 368 75.24 -50.82 31.53
CA SER A 368 75.50 -50.75 32.98
C SER A 368 76.74 -49.99 33.49
N GLN A 369 76.47 -48.95 34.31
CA GLN A 369 76.91 -48.90 35.71
C GLN A 369 76.08 -47.86 36.50
N ALA A 370 75.67 -48.25 37.71
CA ALA A 370 74.91 -47.44 38.66
C ALA A 370 75.85 -46.58 39.53
N ASP A 371 75.38 -45.40 39.95
CA ASP A 371 75.22 -45.04 41.38
C ASP A 371 74.72 -43.59 41.59
N PRO A 372 74.18 -43.23 42.78
CA PRO A 372 72.93 -42.46 42.90
C PRO A 372 73.11 -41.01 43.42
N VAL A 373 71.98 -40.39 43.85
CA VAL A 373 71.81 -39.09 44.58
C VAL A 373 71.46 -37.93 43.63
N SER A 374 70.44 -37.07 43.81
CA SER A 374 69.67 -36.62 44.98
C SER A 374 68.26 -36.12 44.61
N SER A 375 67.38 -36.13 45.59
CA SER A 375 65.96 -35.75 45.62
C SER A 375 65.65 -34.24 45.68
N SER A 376 64.42 -33.89 45.25
CA SER A 376 63.49 -32.84 45.77
C SER A 376 63.15 -31.66 44.82
N PRO A 377 62.02 -30.94 44.99
CA PRO A 377 60.70 -31.40 44.54
C PRO A 377 59.88 -30.34 43.75
N CYS A 378 58.73 -30.81 43.28
CA CYS A 378 57.56 -30.14 42.72
C CYS A 378 57.31 -28.67 43.13
N ALA A 379 56.96 -27.81 42.16
CA ALA A 379 56.19 -26.59 42.40
C ALA A 379 55.10 -26.41 41.33
N SER A 380 53.87 -26.70 41.74
CA SER A 380 52.63 -26.37 41.05
C SER A 380 52.30 -24.88 41.19
N HIS A 381 52.06 -24.17 40.08
CA HIS A 381 51.42 -22.85 40.12
C HIS A 381 50.28 -22.70 39.10
N THR A 382 49.07 -22.94 39.64
CA THR A 382 47.85 -22.10 39.54
C THR A 382 47.53 -21.38 38.24
N LYS A 383 46.39 -21.77 37.64
CA LYS A 383 45.64 -21.06 36.60
C LYS A 383 45.34 -19.61 37.02
N LYS A 384 45.94 -18.64 36.33
CA LYS A 384 45.51 -17.23 36.39
C LYS A 384 44.31 -17.03 35.46
N THR A 385 43.18 -16.64 36.05
CA THR A 385 42.01 -16.12 35.33
C THR A 385 42.35 -14.76 34.74
N CYS A 386 42.39 -14.64 33.41
CA CYS A 386 42.63 -13.37 32.73
C CYS A 386 41.40 -12.44 32.85
N ARG A 387 41.54 -11.37 33.64
CA ARG A 387 40.64 -10.21 33.53
C ARG A 387 40.98 -9.44 32.23
N PRO A 388 39.99 -8.94 31.47
CA PRO A 388 40.25 -8.13 30.29
C PRO A 388 40.97 -6.81 30.61
N ALA A 389 41.76 -6.32 29.65
CA ALA A 389 42.54 -5.10 29.76
C ALA A 389 41.68 -3.85 30.07
N PRO A 390 42.26 -2.79 30.68
CA PRO A 390 41.54 -1.56 31.07
C PRO A 390 40.79 -0.85 29.93
N SER A 391 41.17 -1.08 28.68
CA SER A 391 40.53 -0.52 27.47
C SER A 391 39.31 -1.32 26.97
N HIS A 392 38.92 -2.40 27.64
CA HIS A 392 37.87 -3.28 27.15
C HIS A 392 36.46 -2.63 27.25
N PRO A 393 35.66 -2.63 26.17
CA PRO A 393 34.41 -1.87 26.07
C PRO A 393 33.30 -2.26 27.07
N TRP A 394 33.38 -3.45 27.67
CA TRP A 394 32.45 -3.91 28.71
C TRP A 394 32.55 -3.18 30.07
N ARG A 395 33.56 -2.32 30.26
CA ARG A 395 33.73 -1.54 31.51
C ARG A 395 33.05 -0.15 31.48
N ARG A 396 32.44 0.26 30.36
CA ARG A 396 31.90 1.63 30.16
C ARG A 396 30.41 1.81 30.46
N TYR A 397 29.74 0.83 31.05
CA TYR A 397 28.40 1.01 31.60
C TYR A 397 28.39 0.52 33.05
N SER A 398 28.66 1.43 33.99
CA SER A 398 28.29 1.22 35.38
C SER A 398 26.77 1.24 35.47
N HIS A 399 26.20 0.09 35.83
CA HIS A 399 24.84 -0.04 36.31
C HIS A 399 24.57 1.01 37.39
N ALA A 400 23.69 1.97 37.12
CA ALA A 400 23.02 2.72 38.16
C ALA A 400 21.87 1.84 38.70
N LYS A 401 22.09 1.26 39.88
CA LYS A 401 21.05 0.76 40.78
C LYS A 401 21.26 1.44 42.13
N LYS A 402 20.48 2.49 42.39
CA LYS A 402 19.59 2.67 43.56
C LYS A 402 18.94 4.03 43.46
#